data_AF-A0A831M126-F1
#
_entry.id   AF-A0A831M126-F1
#
_cell.length_a   1.000
_cell.length_b   1.000
_cell.length_c   1.000
_cell.angle_alpha   90.00
_cell.angle_beta   90.00
_cell.angle_gamma   90.00
#
_symmetry.space_group_name_H-M   'P 1'
#
loop_
_entity.id
_entity.type
_entity.pdbx_description
1 polymer ?
#
loop_
_entity_poly.entity_id
_entity_poly.type
_entity_poly.pdbx_seq_one_letter_code
_entity_poly.pdbx_strand_id
1 'polypeptide(L)'
;MTAARSLGMSTPQAITSIVLPQAMRIALPGWSNEYPILLTDSAVCYAIGVMEILTRADQIVALTAEPMTIYLVAAAIFILLNYGGVWIFAWIEKRVNIPGFGKGAL
;
A
#
# COMPACT_ATOMS: atom_id res chain seq x y z
N MET A 1 -12.34 24.31 -5.89
CA MET A 1 -11.44 25.49 -5.92
C MET A 1 -12.21 26.80 -6.10
N THR A 2 -13.09 26.89 -7.10
CA THR A 2 -13.88 28.10 -7.40
C THR A 2 -14.67 28.62 -6.20
N ALA A 3 -15.41 27.77 -5.49
CA ALA A 3 -16.16 28.16 -4.29
C ALA A 3 -15.26 28.73 -3.16
N ALA A 4 -14.10 28.13 -2.91
CA ALA A 4 -13.15 28.62 -1.91
C ALA A 4 -12.59 30.00 -2.26
N ARG A 5 -12.30 30.24 -3.55
CA ARG A 5 -11.84 31.53 -4.05
C ARG A 5 -12.94 32.59 -4.01
N SER A 6 -14.19 32.23 -4.27
CA SER A 6 -15.36 33.11 -4.13
C SER A 6 -15.62 33.54 -2.68
N LEU A 7 -15.15 32.77 -1.70
CA LEU A 7 -15.19 33.11 -0.27
C LEU A 7 -13.97 33.92 0.20
N GLY A 8 -13.11 34.38 -0.72
CA GLY A 8 -11.94 35.20 -0.40
C GLY A 8 -10.72 34.42 0.10
N MET A 9 -10.73 33.08 0.08
CA MET A 9 -9.58 32.29 0.53
C MET A 9 -8.37 32.46 -0.40
N SER A 10 -7.18 32.56 0.18
CA SER A 10 -5.93 32.47 -0.58
C SER A 10 -5.73 31.05 -1.13
N THR A 11 -4.98 30.89 -2.22
CA THR A 11 -4.75 29.56 -2.83
C THR A 11 -4.14 28.55 -1.84
N PRO A 12 -3.09 28.91 -1.05
CA PRO A 12 -2.56 27.99 -0.03
C PRO A 12 -3.62 27.59 1.00
N GLN A 13 -4.43 28.54 1.46
CA GLN A 13 -5.50 28.29 2.43
C GLN A 13 -6.57 27.36 1.86
N ALA A 14 -6.96 27.54 0.60
CA ALA A 14 -7.92 26.67 -0.08
C ALA A 14 -7.36 25.25 -0.27
N ILE A 15 -6.06 25.12 -0.57
CA ILE A 15 -5.42 23.81 -0.74
C ILE A 15 -5.38 23.07 0.59
N THR A 16 -4.83 23.65 1.65
CA THR A 16 -4.63 22.95 2.92
C THR A 16 -5.94 22.66 3.65
N SER A 17 -6.93 23.55 3.57
CA SER A 17 -8.17 23.43 4.34
C SER A 17 -9.24 22.59 3.65
N ILE A 18 -9.23 22.51 2.31
CA ILE A 18 -10.32 21.93 1.52
C ILE A 18 -9.80 20.84 0.58
N VAL A 19 -8.88 21.19 -0.32
CA VAL A 19 -8.45 20.26 -1.39
C VAL A 19 -7.64 19.10 -0.85
N LEU A 20 -6.64 19.36 -0.01
CA LEU A 20 -5.74 18.34 0.53
C LEU A 20 -6.49 17.30 1.38
N PRO A 21 -7.34 17.68 2.36
CA PRO A 21 -8.13 16.70 3.09
C PRO A 21 -9.01 15.86 2.18
N GLN A 22 -9.66 16.46 1.16
CA GLN A 22 -10.52 15.71 0.23
C GLN A 22 -9.72 14.76 -0.66
N ALA A 23 -8.61 15.25 -1.24
CA ALA A 23 -7.73 14.48 -2.10
C ALA A 23 -7.16 13.26 -1.36
N MET A 24 -6.75 13.43 -0.10
CA MET A 24 -6.27 12.32 0.74
C MET A 24 -7.34 11.25 0.94
N ARG A 25 -8.60 11.64 1.22
CA ARG A 25 -9.70 10.68 1.40
C ARG A 25 -10.02 9.90 0.12
N ILE A 26 -9.80 10.51 -1.05
CA ILE A 26 -10.02 9.88 -2.36
C ILE A 26 -8.84 8.98 -2.76
N ALA A 27 -7.62 9.38 -2.44
CA ALA A 27 -6.41 8.63 -2.82
C ALA A 27 -6.16 7.40 -1.93
N LEU A 28 -6.53 7.46 -0.65
CA LEU A 28 -6.29 6.40 0.33
C LEU A 28 -6.85 5.01 -0.08
N PRO A 29 -8.08 4.89 -0.61
CA PRO A 29 -8.59 3.61 -1.13
C PRO A 29 -7.75 3.05 -2.28
N GLY A 30 -7.26 3.91 -3.20
CA GLY A 30 -6.42 3.48 -4.32
C GLY A 30 -5.10 2.86 -3.88
N TRP A 31 -4.53 3.33 -2.77
CA TRP A 31 -3.30 2.77 -2.21
C TRP A 31 -3.45 1.34 -1.69
N SER A 32 -4.67 0.92 -1.36
CA SER A 32 -4.92 -0.47 -0.96
C SER A 32 -4.60 -1.46 -2.09
N ASN A 33 -4.78 -1.07 -3.35
CA ASN A 33 -4.46 -1.90 -4.51
C ASN A 33 -2.97 -1.85 -4.86
N GLU A 34 -2.31 -0.72 -4.63
CA GLU A 34 -0.87 -0.55 -4.89
C GLU A 34 0.01 -1.30 -3.89
N TYR A 35 -0.45 -1.46 -2.65
CA TYR A 35 0.35 -2.10 -1.61
C TYR A 35 0.82 -3.53 -1.95
N PRO A 36 -0.07 -4.47 -2.36
CA PRO A 36 0.34 -5.83 -2.73
C PRO A 36 1.28 -5.88 -3.94
N ILE A 37 1.07 -4.97 -4.89
CA ILE A 37 1.89 -4.83 -6.10
C ILE A 37 3.31 -4.46 -5.68
N LEU A 38 3.46 -3.37 -4.92
CA LEU A 38 4.77 -2.90 -4.46
C LEU A 38 5.51 -3.92 -3.61
N LEU A 39 4.80 -4.64 -2.73
CA LEU A 39 5.40 -5.68 -1.89
C LEU A 39 5.98 -6.84 -2.72
N THR A 40 5.31 -7.21 -3.81
CA THR A 40 5.74 -8.32 -4.67
C THR A 40 6.81 -7.86 -5.65
N ASP A 41 6.69 -6.64 -6.20
CA ASP A 41 7.65 -6.07 -7.13
C ASP A 41 9.00 -5.79 -6.46
N SER A 42 9.02 -5.38 -5.18
CA SER A 42 10.27 -5.20 -4.43
C SER A 42 11.05 -6.50 -4.26
N ALA A 43 10.36 -7.65 -4.24
CA ALA A 43 11.01 -8.95 -4.12
C ALA A 43 11.91 -9.27 -5.32
N VAL A 44 11.65 -8.68 -6.49
CA VAL A 44 12.51 -8.82 -7.69
C VAL A 44 13.91 -8.25 -7.45
N CYS A 45 14.08 -7.30 -6.53
CA CYS A 45 15.39 -6.74 -6.18
C CYS A 45 16.36 -7.77 -5.58
N TYR A 46 15.87 -8.95 -5.17
CA TYR A 46 16.72 -10.10 -4.83
C TYR A 46 17.72 -10.42 -5.96
N ALA A 47 17.31 -10.30 -7.22
CA ALA A 47 18.15 -10.62 -8.38
C ALA A 47 19.42 -9.76 -8.48
N ILE A 48 19.42 -8.57 -7.88
CA ILE A 48 20.57 -7.66 -7.83
C ILE A 48 21.24 -7.61 -6.44
N GLY A 49 20.89 -8.55 -5.54
CA GLY A 49 21.52 -8.69 -4.23
C GLY A 49 21.01 -7.72 -3.16
N VAL A 50 19.86 -7.07 -3.35
CA VAL A 50 19.25 -6.26 -2.30
C VAL A 50 18.76 -7.18 -1.17
N MET A 51 18.99 -6.78 0.08
CA MET A 51 18.58 -7.57 1.24
C MET A 51 17.07 -7.48 1.47
N GLU A 52 16.36 -8.55 1.10
CA GLU A 52 14.91 -8.71 1.24
C GLU A 52 14.57 -10.13 1.73
N ILE A 53 13.28 -10.44 1.90
CA ILE A 53 12.79 -11.76 2.37
C ILE A 53 13.31 -12.90 1.48
N LEU A 54 13.22 -12.77 0.15
CA LEU A 54 13.69 -13.79 -0.79
C LEU A 54 15.21 -13.98 -0.71
N THR A 55 15.97 -12.88 -0.60
CA THR A 55 17.42 -12.92 -0.42
C THR A 55 17.81 -13.66 0.86
N ARG A 56 17.07 -13.41 1.95
CA ARG A 56 17.30 -14.09 3.20
C ARG A 56 16.95 -15.58 3.13
N ALA A 57 15.84 -15.92 2.46
CA ALA A 57 15.46 -17.30 2.22
C ALA A 57 16.56 -18.04 1.45
N ASP A 58 17.04 -17.44 0.36
CA ASP A 58 18.09 -18.01 -0.48
C ASP A 58 19.42 -18.23 0.27
N GLN A 59 19.82 -17.28 1.12
CA GLN A 59 20.98 -17.46 2.01
C GLN A 59 20.84 -18.66 2.94
N ILE A 60 19.64 -18.89 3.49
CA ILE A 60 19.39 -20.03 4.38
C ILE A 60 19.36 -21.33 3.57
N VAL A 61 18.81 -21.32 2.36
CA VAL A 61 18.85 -22.46 1.44
C VAL A 61 20.29 -22.87 1.13
N ALA A 62 21.17 -21.90 0.88
CA ALA A 62 22.58 -22.16 0.62
C ALA A 62 23.29 -22.85 1.81
N LEU A 63 22.84 -22.61 3.05
CA LEU A 63 23.41 -23.21 4.26
C LEU A 63 22.79 -24.56 4.63
N THR A 64 21.52 -24.78 4.32
CA THR A 64 20.73 -25.94 4.78
C THR A 64 20.45 -26.97 3.69
N ALA A 65 20.59 -26.58 2.41
CA ALA A 65 20.23 -27.37 1.23
C ALA A 65 18.75 -27.83 1.18
N GLU A 66 17.84 -27.11 1.86
CA GLU A 66 16.40 -27.43 1.96
C GLU A 66 15.52 -26.37 1.26
N PRO A 67 15.56 -26.24 -0.09
CA PRO A 67 14.90 -25.15 -0.80
C PRO A 67 13.38 -25.13 -0.64
N MET A 68 12.74 -26.30 -0.71
CA MET A 68 11.27 -26.41 -0.70
C MET A 68 10.68 -25.82 0.58
N THR A 69 11.15 -26.31 1.74
CA THR A 69 10.65 -25.89 3.05
C THR A 69 10.86 -24.40 3.28
N ILE A 70 12.04 -23.88 2.90
CA ILE A 70 12.40 -22.48 3.16
C ILE A 70 11.62 -21.52 2.27
N TYR A 71 11.49 -21.81 0.97
CA TYR A 71 10.69 -20.95 0.10
C TYR A 71 9.19 -21.02 0.40
N LEU A 72 8.67 -22.15 0.91
CA LEU A 72 7.29 -22.22 1.42
C LEU A 72 7.09 -21.31 2.63
N VAL A 73 8.05 -21.27 3.56
CA VAL A 73 8.02 -20.34 4.70
C VAL A 73 8.09 -18.90 4.21
N ALA A 74 8.96 -18.58 3.26
CA ALA A 74 9.03 -17.25 2.66
C ALA A 74 7.71 -16.85 1.99
N ALA A 75 7.09 -17.75 1.22
CA ALA A 75 5.78 -17.53 0.61
C ALA A 75 4.69 -17.29 1.66
N ALA A 76 4.68 -18.04 2.75
CA ALA A 76 3.75 -17.83 3.86
C ALA A 76 3.93 -16.43 4.50
N ILE A 77 5.17 -15.96 4.66
CA ILE A 77 5.46 -14.61 5.13
C ILE A 77 4.91 -13.56 4.16
N PHE A 78 5.16 -13.70 2.85
CA PHE A 78 4.60 -12.79 1.84
C PHE A 78 3.07 -12.76 1.86
N ILE A 79 2.41 -13.91 2.01
CA ILE A 79 0.95 -14.00 2.14
C ILE A 79 0.48 -13.26 3.40
N LEU A 80 1.11 -13.50 4.54
CA LEU A 80 0.75 -12.84 5.80
C LEU A 80 0.91 -11.32 5.72
N LEU A 81 1.99 -10.84 5.11
CA LEU A 81 2.22 -9.41 4.90
C LEU A 81 1.18 -8.81 3.95
N ASN A 82 0.92 -9.47 2.81
CA ASN A 82 -0.09 -9.03 1.86
C ASN A 82 -1.48 -8.92 2.50
N TYR A 83 -1.98 -10.01 3.09
CA TYR A 83 -3.29 -10.02 3.74
C TYR A 83 -3.35 -9.05 4.93
N GLY A 84 -2.29 -8.99 5.73
CA GLY A 84 -2.19 -8.07 6.86
C GLY A 84 -2.27 -6.62 6.42
N GLY A 85 -1.52 -6.23 5.38
CA GLY A 85 -1.54 -4.88 4.85
C GLY A 85 -2.88 -4.51 4.21
N VAL A 86 -3.44 -5.38 3.36
CA VAL A 86 -4.78 -5.16 2.78
C VAL A 86 -5.84 -5.02 3.86
N TRP A 87 -5.76 -5.82 4.93
CA TRP A 87 -6.68 -5.70 6.06
C TRP A 87 -6.54 -4.36 6.79
N ILE A 88 -5.31 -3.87 7.00
CA ILE A 88 -5.05 -2.54 7.57
C ILE A 88 -5.65 -1.45 6.66
N PHE A 89 -5.42 -1.52 5.36
CA PHE A 89 -5.99 -0.56 4.40
C PHE A 89 -7.51 -0.60 4.39
N ALA A 90 -8.13 -1.78 4.41
CA ALA A 90 -9.59 -1.91 4.49
C ALA A 90 -10.15 -1.32 5.80
N TRP A 91 -9.41 -1.42 6.91
CA TRP A 91 -9.78 -0.77 8.17
C TRP A 91 -9.67 0.76 8.09
N ILE A 92 -8.60 1.28 7.48
CA ILE A 92 -8.42 2.72 7.24
C ILE A 92 -9.52 3.25 6.32
N GLU A 93 -9.80 2.54 5.23
CA GLU A 93 -10.84 2.89 4.27
C GLU A 93 -12.18 3.05 4.96
N LYS A 94 -12.58 2.10 5.82
CA LYS A 94 -13.83 2.21 6.61
C LYS A 94 -13.88 3.45 7.49
N ARG A 95 -12.76 3.92 8.03
CA ARG A 95 -12.71 5.14 8.86
C ARG A 95 -12.78 6.43 8.05
N VAL A 96 -12.28 6.38 6.81
CA VAL A 96 -12.11 7.56 5.96
C VAL A 96 -13.24 7.71 4.93
N ASN A 97 -14.05 6.66 4.75
CA ASN A 97 -15.11 6.61 3.75
C ASN A 97 -16.11 7.75 3.91
N ILE A 98 -16.41 8.44 2.80
CA ILE A 98 -17.38 9.53 2.74
C ILE A 98 -18.70 8.93 2.26
N PRO A 99 -19.78 8.96 3.08
CA PRO A 99 -21.08 8.44 2.66
C PRO A 99 -21.56 9.16 1.38
N GLY A 100 -21.72 8.43 0.28
CA GLY A 100 -22.26 8.95 -0.99
C GLY A 100 -21.32 8.89 -2.20
N PHE A 101 -20.02 8.66 -2.03
CA PHE A 101 -19.15 8.22 -3.14
C PHE A 101 -19.27 6.70 -3.27
N GLY A 102 -20.00 6.24 -4.31
CA GLY A 102 -20.41 4.85 -4.47
C GLY A 102 -19.26 3.85 -4.57
N LYS A 103 -19.52 2.62 -4.09
CA LYS A 103 -18.67 1.42 -4.22
C LYS A 103 -18.48 0.92 -5.67
N GLY A 104 -18.55 1.78 -6.68
CA GLY A 104 -18.75 1.39 -8.07
C GLY A 104 -17.93 2.15 -9.10
N ALA A 105 -16.80 2.74 -8.72
CA ALA A 105 -15.91 3.40 -9.67
C ALA A 105 -14.46 2.95 -9.49
N LEU A 106 -14.23 1.65 -9.32
CA LEU A 106 -13.01 0.92 -9.66
C LEU A 106 -13.38 -0.55 -9.91
#